data_AF-U2CX98-F1
#
_entry.id   AF-U2CX98-F1
#
_cell.length_a   1.000
_cell.length_b   1.000
_cell.length_c   1.000
_cell.angle_alpha   90.00
_cell.angle_beta   90.00
_cell.angle_gamma   90.00
#
_symmetry.space_group_name_H-M   'P 1'
#
loop_
_entity.id
_entity.type
_entity.pdbx_description
1 polymer ?
#
loop_
_entity_poly.entity_id
_entity_poly.type
_entity_poly.pdbx_seq_one_letter_code
_entity_poly.pdbx_strand_id
1 'polypeptide(L)'
;MEQMKVKANLLMRKFLFLFFLALLCVRYYAKAQMPPGYQSHAKYMVLDSANYIITYEVQAISGTATNDRNTDIQILQIGNDVSKTYSKYLFDNDSVCTMLIQKGTRNIPIYQGLASPEDIYKNHPKGKMTVSYRTFMTGPVLKYEEPMPTFKWELLSDRKTLLNYQCQKAVCTFRGRTYIAWFTPEIPLS
;
A
#
# COMPACT_ATOMS: atom_id res chain seq x y z
N MET A 1 -35.86 -6.12 55.45
CA MET A 1 -35.37 -5.01 54.60
C MET A 1 -33.89 -5.15 54.24
N GLU A 2 -33.04 -5.57 55.18
CA GLU A 2 -31.59 -5.75 55.00
C GLU A 2 -31.21 -6.89 54.02
N GLN A 3 -31.90 -8.03 54.10
CA GLN A 3 -31.72 -9.19 53.20
C GLN A 3 -31.96 -8.88 51.71
N MET A 4 -32.87 -7.95 51.39
CA MET A 4 -33.11 -7.52 50.01
C MET A 4 -31.99 -6.63 49.48
N LYS A 5 -31.40 -5.77 50.33
CA LYS A 5 -30.25 -4.93 49.96
C LYS A 5 -29.00 -5.77 49.66
N VAL A 6 -28.77 -6.82 50.44
CA VAL A 6 -27.66 -7.76 50.22
C VAL A 6 -27.81 -8.51 48.89
N LYS A 7 -29.03 -9.01 48.59
CA LYS A 7 -29.31 -9.68 47.30
C LYS A 7 -29.17 -8.73 46.10
N ALA A 8 -29.64 -7.49 46.21
CA ALA A 8 -29.50 -6.48 45.15
C ALA A 8 -28.02 -6.13 44.89
N ASN A 9 -27.22 -5.95 45.95
CA ASN A 9 -25.78 -5.72 45.81
C ASN A 9 -25.03 -6.91 45.19
N LEU A 10 -25.41 -8.14 45.52
CA LEU A 10 -24.83 -9.33 44.94
C LEU A 10 -25.20 -9.47 43.45
N LEU A 11 -26.45 -9.16 43.09
CA LEU A 11 -26.92 -9.17 41.71
C LEU A 11 -26.20 -8.09 40.87
N MET A 12 -26.05 -6.89 41.41
CA MET A 12 -25.33 -5.79 40.77
C MET A 12 -23.84 -6.10 40.57
N ARG A 13 -23.17 -6.74 41.54
CA ARG A 13 -21.78 -7.21 41.41
C ARG A 13 -21.63 -8.29 40.34
N LYS A 14 -22.56 -9.24 40.26
CA LYS A 14 -22.57 -10.26 39.20
C LYS A 14 -22.80 -9.64 37.82
N PHE A 15 -23.69 -8.66 37.72
CA PHE A 15 -23.94 -7.93 36.48
C PHE A 15 -22.71 -7.13 36.02
N LEU A 16 -22.06 -6.39 36.93
CA LEU A 16 -20.81 -5.68 36.64
C LEU A 16 -19.69 -6.65 36.23
N PHE A 17 -19.56 -7.79 36.90
CA PHE A 17 -18.56 -8.80 36.54
C PHE A 17 -18.81 -9.39 35.15
N LEU A 18 -20.06 -9.72 34.82
CA LEU A 18 -20.44 -10.20 33.48
C LEU A 18 -20.26 -9.13 32.40
N PHE A 19 -20.52 -7.86 32.71
CA PHE A 19 -20.28 -6.74 31.81
C PHE A 19 -18.78 -6.55 31.51
N PHE A 20 -17.92 -6.64 32.54
CA PHE A 20 -16.46 -6.62 32.35
C PHE A 20 -15.95 -7.85 31.59
N LEU A 21 -16.53 -9.03 31.81
CA LEU A 21 -16.19 -10.24 31.06
C LEU A 21 -16.59 -10.13 29.57
N ALA A 22 -17.73 -9.50 29.27
CA ALA A 22 -18.18 -9.25 27.91
C ALA A 22 -17.26 -8.26 27.16
N LEU A 23 -16.72 -7.25 27.86
CA LEU A 23 -15.72 -6.33 27.30
C LEU A 23 -14.38 -7.02 26.98
N LEU A 24 -13.98 -8.04 27.75
CA LEU A 24 -12.79 -8.85 27.47
C LEU A 24 -12.95 -9.80 26.26
N CYS A 25 -14.20 -10.13 25.89
CA CYS A 25 -14.51 -10.91 24.70
C CYS A 25 -14.53 -10.07 23.41
N VAL A 26 -14.49 -8.74 23.51
CA VAL A 26 -14.28 -7.87 22.35
C VAL A 26 -12.81 -8.00 21.94
N ARG A 27 -12.51 -8.99 21.10
CA ARG A 27 -11.25 -9.05 20.39
C ARG A 27 -11.17 -7.82 19.50
N TYR A 28 -10.48 -6.78 19.96
CA TYR A 28 -9.97 -5.74 19.08
C TYR A 28 -9.00 -6.42 18.11
N TYR A 29 -9.48 -6.74 16.91
CA TYR A 29 -8.60 -6.87 15.76
C TYR A 29 -8.08 -5.46 15.47
N ALA A 30 -7.09 -5.02 16.23
CA ALA A 30 -6.32 -3.85 15.86
C ALA A 30 -5.61 -4.21 14.54
N LYS A 31 -6.01 -3.57 13.44
CA LYS A 31 -5.13 -3.52 12.28
C LYS A 31 -3.87 -2.80 12.75
N ALA A 32 -2.76 -3.53 12.85
CA ALA A 32 -1.54 -3.08 13.51
C ALA A 32 -0.83 -1.91 12.81
N GLN A 33 -1.32 -1.48 11.64
CA GLN A 33 -0.74 -0.39 10.86
C GLN A 33 -1.75 0.74 10.74
N MET A 34 -1.40 1.90 11.28
CA MET A 34 -2.13 3.15 11.05
C MET A 34 -1.88 3.63 9.61
N PRO A 35 -2.92 4.08 8.89
CA PRO A 35 -2.76 4.49 7.50
C PRO A 35 -1.91 5.76 7.38
N PRO A 36 -1.22 5.96 6.24
CA PRO A 36 -0.52 7.21 5.96
C PRO A 36 -1.52 8.36 5.78
N GLY A 37 -1.13 9.55 6.18
CA GLY A 37 -1.86 10.78 5.90
C GLY A 37 -1.77 11.18 4.43
N TYR A 38 -2.63 12.11 4.02
CA TYR A 38 -2.59 12.66 2.67
C TYR A 38 -1.27 13.42 2.41
N GLN A 39 -0.88 13.50 1.15
CA GLN A 39 0.17 14.40 0.67
C GLN A 39 -0.47 15.40 -0.31
N SER A 40 -0.28 16.70 -0.06
CA SER A 40 -0.83 17.72 -0.97
C SER A 40 -0.04 17.77 -2.26
N HIS A 41 -0.72 17.76 -3.41
CA HIS A 41 -0.10 17.84 -4.74
C HIS A 41 -0.15 19.26 -5.32
N ALA A 42 -0.51 20.26 -4.50
CA ALA A 42 -0.60 21.66 -4.94
C ALA A 42 0.76 22.23 -5.41
N LYS A 43 1.87 21.66 -4.93
CA LYS A 43 3.23 21.98 -5.38
C LYS A 43 3.84 20.71 -5.97
N TYR A 44 4.31 20.80 -7.21
CA TYR A 44 4.90 19.67 -7.90
C TYR A 44 6.06 20.13 -8.79
N MET A 45 6.89 19.18 -9.19
CA MET A 45 7.91 19.33 -10.21
C MET A 45 7.58 18.36 -11.34
N VAL A 46 7.64 18.83 -12.58
CA VAL A 46 7.51 17.97 -13.74
C VAL A 46 8.85 17.27 -13.96
N LEU A 47 8.86 15.93 -13.91
CA LEU A 47 10.05 15.12 -14.12
C LEU A 47 10.19 14.61 -15.56
N ASP A 48 9.07 14.23 -16.17
CA ASP A 48 9.00 13.64 -17.51
C ASP A 48 7.54 13.65 -18.01
N SER A 49 7.31 13.24 -19.26
CA SER A 49 5.99 12.93 -19.83
C SER A 49 5.76 11.43 -19.85
N ALA A 50 4.65 10.95 -19.28
CA ALA A 50 4.33 9.53 -19.30
C ALA A 50 3.87 9.09 -20.70
N ASN A 51 4.66 8.24 -21.35
CA ASN A 51 4.33 7.62 -22.63
C ASN A 51 3.47 6.38 -22.46
N TYR A 52 3.63 5.68 -21.32
CA TYR A 52 2.84 4.51 -20.96
C TYR A 52 2.33 4.61 -19.53
N ILE A 53 1.13 4.09 -19.31
CA ILE A 53 0.53 3.92 -18.00
C ILE A 53 0.03 2.48 -17.89
N ILE A 54 0.60 1.73 -16.95
CA ILE A 54 0.25 0.34 -16.69
C ILE A 54 -0.39 0.26 -15.31
N THR A 55 -1.57 -0.35 -15.26
CA THR A 55 -2.32 -0.58 -14.02
C THR A 55 -2.13 -2.02 -13.58
N TYR A 56 -1.64 -2.21 -12.36
CA TYR A 56 -1.45 -3.51 -11.73
C TYR A 56 -2.40 -3.69 -10.56
N GLU A 57 -3.02 -4.85 -10.48
CA GLU A 57 -3.62 -5.33 -9.23
C GLU A 57 -2.56 -6.10 -8.44
N VAL A 58 -2.22 -5.59 -7.26
CA VAL A 58 -1.26 -6.23 -6.35
C VAL A 58 -2.03 -6.96 -5.26
N GLN A 59 -1.82 -8.27 -5.18
CA GLN A 59 -2.39 -9.09 -4.12
C GLN A 59 -1.27 -9.56 -3.19
N ALA A 60 -1.35 -9.15 -1.93
CA ALA A 60 -0.43 -9.58 -0.88
C ALA A 60 -1.15 -10.54 0.08
N ILE A 61 -0.58 -11.71 0.29
CA ILE A 61 -1.05 -12.65 1.32
C ILE A 61 -0.34 -12.26 2.62
N SER A 62 -1.08 -11.72 3.59
CA SER A 62 -0.55 -11.36 4.90
C SER A 62 -0.98 -12.38 5.95
N GLY A 63 -0.02 -13.10 6.55
CA GLY A 63 -0.26 -14.02 7.66
C GLY A 63 -0.14 -15.51 7.32
N THR A 64 -0.47 -16.37 8.29
CA THR A 64 -0.45 -17.84 8.16
C THR A 64 -1.77 -18.41 7.62
N ALA A 65 -2.83 -17.59 7.54
CA ALA A 65 -4.12 -17.98 6.98
C ALA A 65 -4.19 -17.57 5.50
N THR A 66 -4.50 -18.53 4.63
CA THR A 66 -4.43 -18.39 3.16
C THR A 66 -5.51 -17.49 2.53
N ASN A 67 -6.49 -17.03 3.31
CA ASN A 67 -7.70 -16.38 2.80
C ASN A 67 -7.71 -14.86 2.96
N ASP A 68 -6.80 -14.27 3.74
CA ASP A 68 -6.71 -12.82 3.90
C ASP A 68 -5.77 -12.25 2.82
N ARG A 69 -6.37 -11.89 1.67
CA ARG A 69 -5.66 -11.17 0.60
C ARG A 69 -5.89 -9.68 0.74
N ASN A 70 -4.80 -8.95 0.90
CA ASN A 70 -4.83 -7.50 0.80
C ASN A 70 -4.60 -7.12 -0.66
N THR A 71 -5.44 -6.24 -1.19
CA THR A 71 -5.35 -5.78 -2.57
C THR A 71 -5.03 -4.30 -2.62
N ASP A 72 -4.13 -3.93 -3.53
CA ASP A 72 -3.82 -2.54 -3.88
C ASP A 72 -3.80 -2.41 -5.40
N ILE A 73 -4.10 -1.21 -5.90
CA ILE A 73 -3.98 -0.89 -7.33
C ILE A 73 -2.76 0.00 -7.50
N GLN A 74 -1.74 -0.51 -8.18
CA GLN A 74 -0.50 0.20 -8.46
C GLN A 74 -0.51 0.74 -9.88
N ILE A 75 -0.13 2.00 -10.03
CA ILE A 75 0.06 2.64 -11.34
C ILE A 75 1.56 2.74 -11.60
N LEU A 76 2.00 2.21 -12.74
CA LEU A 76 3.34 2.42 -13.28
C LEU A 76 3.23 3.40 -14.46
N GLN A 77 3.85 4.56 -14.32
CA GLN A 77 4.05 5.52 -15.40
C GLN A 77 5.47 5.36 -15.95
N ILE A 78 5.61 5.27 -17.27
CA ILE A 78 6.90 5.15 -17.95
C ILE A 78 7.02 6.32 -18.92
N GLY A 79 7.98 7.21 -18.67
CA GLY A 79 8.35 8.30 -19.57
C GLY A 79 9.52 7.96 -20.47
N ASN A 80 10.22 8.99 -20.96
CA ASN A 80 11.41 8.83 -21.79
C ASN A 80 12.66 8.50 -20.95
N ASP A 81 12.77 9.12 -19.78
CA ASP A 81 13.92 9.01 -18.89
C ASP A 81 13.55 8.44 -17.52
N VAL A 82 12.35 8.73 -17.01
CA VAL A 82 11.94 8.38 -15.65
C VAL A 82 10.71 7.48 -15.68
N SER A 83 10.68 6.48 -14.79
CA SER A 83 9.47 5.73 -14.49
C SER A 83 9.08 5.91 -13.02
N LYS A 84 7.78 6.00 -12.74
CA LYS A 84 7.23 6.13 -11.38
C LYS A 84 6.18 5.06 -11.12
N THR A 85 6.26 4.38 -9.97
CA THR A 85 5.21 3.51 -9.45
C THR A 85 4.62 4.09 -8.17
N TYR A 86 3.30 4.02 -8.00
CA TYR A 86 2.60 4.50 -6.80
C TYR A 86 1.21 3.83 -6.62
N SER A 87 0.68 3.85 -5.40
CA SER A 87 -0.70 3.39 -5.14
C SER A 87 -1.73 4.39 -5.68
N LYS A 88 -2.65 3.89 -6.52
CA LYS A 88 -3.78 4.66 -7.05
C LYS A 88 -4.67 5.17 -5.92
N TYR A 89 -4.92 4.35 -4.90
CA TYR A 89 -5.82 4.72 -3.81
C TYR A 89 -5.30 5.88 -2.99
N LEU A 90 -4.00 5.89 -2.67
CA LEU A 90 -3.39 7.03 -1.98
C LEU A 90 -3.38 8.27 -2.87
N PHE A 91 -3.06 8.12 -4.16
CA PHE A 91 -3.05 9.23 -5.11
C PHE A 91 -4.43 9.88 -5.29
N ASP A 92 -5.48 9.09 -5.44
CA ASP A 92 -6.85 9.59 -5.56
C ASP A 92 -7.28 10.33 -4.28
N ASN A 93 -6.96 9.77 -3.11
CA ASN A 93 -7.23 10.41 -1.82
C ASN A 93 -6.49 11.75 -1.68
N ASP A 94 -5.22 11.79 -2.05
CA ASP A 94 -4.40 13.02 -2.05
C ASP A 94 -5.02 14.11 -2.92
N SER A 95 -5.51 13.75 -4.12
CA SER A 95 -6.15 14.68 -5.04
C SER A 95 -7.41 15.30 -4.43
N VAL A 96 -8.28 14.49 -3.83
CA VAL A 96 -9.47 14.95 -3.12
C VAL A 96 -9.11 15.84 -1.93
N CYS A 97 -8.14 15.42 -1.11
CA CYS A 97 -7.69 16.18 0.06
C CYS A 97 -7.09 17.53 -0.32
N THR A 98 -6.27 17.57 -1.38
CA THR A 98 -5.69 18.81 -1.92
C THR A 98 -6.78 19.82 -2.27
N MET A 99 -7.81 19.38 -2.99
CA MET A 99 -8.95 20.21 -3.35
C MET A 99 -9.74 20.69 -2.11
N LEU A 100 -9.99 19.82 -1.13
CA LEU A 100 -10.71 20.18 0.10
C LEU A 100 -9.97 21.26 0.90
N ILE A 101 -8.65 21.16 0.98
CA ILE A 101 -7.78 22.14 1.66
C ILE A 101 -7.81 23.48 0.91
N GLN A 102 -7.73 23.46 -0.42
CA GLN A 102 -7.85 24.67 -1.23
C GLN A 102 -9.19 25.38 -1.01
N LYS A 103 -10.26 24.64 -0.75
CA LYS A 103 -11.58 25.17 -0.37
C LYS A 103 -11.71 25.57 1.11
N GLY A 104 -10.64 25.49 1.90
CA GLY A 104 -10.63 25.88 3.31
C GLY A 104 -11.25 24.86 4.28
N THR A 105 -11.42 23.60 3.85
CA THR A 105 -11.96 22.54 4.71
C THR A 105 -10.96 22.17 5.81
N ARG A 106 -11.42 22.11 7.07
CA ARG A 106 -10.57 21.76 8.22
C ARG A 106 -10.51 20.25 8.51
N ASN A 107 -11.59 19.53 8.24
CA ASN A 107 -11.71 18.10 8.49
C ASN A 107 -11.36 17.33 7.21
N ILE A 108 -10.10 16.92 7.09
CA ILE A 108 -9.60 16.19 5.92
C ILE A 108 -9.68 14.68 6.20
N PRO A 109 -10.29 13.89 5.30
CA PRO A 109 -10.37 12.44 5.48
C PRO A 109 -8.98 11.80 5.41
N ILE A 110 -8.80 10.72 6.18
CA ILE A 110 -7.63 9.84 6.10
C ILE A 110 -8.06 8.56 5.41
N TYR A 111 -7.33 8.15 4.38
CA TYR A 111 -7.57 6.88 3.68
C TYR A 111 -7.42 5.72 4.67
N GLN A 112 -8.47 4.90 4.85
CA GLN A 112 -8.47 3.78 5.82
C GLN A 112 -8.20 2.41 5.17
N GLY A 113 -8.04 2.36 3.85
CA GLY A 113 -7.76 1.12 3.14
C GLY A 113 -6.30 0.69 3.26
N LEU A 114 -6.02 -0.53 2.80
CA LEU A 114 -4.65 -1.01 2.68
C LEU A 114 -4.10 -0.57 1.32
N ALA A 115 -3.00 0.17 1.36
CA ALA A 115 -2.30 0.64 0.18
C ALA A 115 -0.81 0.69 0.50
N SER A 116 0.03 0.42 -0.51
CA SER A 116 1.47 0.60 -0.35
C SER A 116 1.76 2.10 -0.13
N PRO A 117 2.40 2.49 0.98
CA PRO A 117 2.75 3.87 1.26
C PRO A 117 4.01 4.34 0.51
N GLU A 118 4.45 3.58 -0.49
CA GLU A 118 5.69 3.79 -1.23
C GLU A 118 5.43 4.35 -2.64
N ASP A 119 6.14 5.41 -2.97
CA ASP A 119 6.35 5.86 -4.35
C ASP A 119 7.79 5.48 -4.77
N ILE A 120 7.95 4.79 -5.89
CA ILE A 120 9.25 4.37 -6.42
C ILE A 120 9.52 5.09 -7.73
N TYR A 121 10.66 5.77 -7.83
CA TYR A 121 11.14 6.42 -9.04
C TYR A 121 12.40 5.71 -9.53
N LYS A 122 12.42 5.29 -10.79
CA LYS A 122 13.63 4.77 -11.43
C LYS A 122 14.28 5.86 -12.27
N ASN A 123 15.61 5.84 -12.30
CA ASN A 123 16.45 6.79 -13.03
C ASN A 123 16.21 8.26 -12.63
N HIS A 124 15.81 8.49 -11.37
CA HIS A 124 15.66 9.83 -10.80
C HIS A 124 16.26 9.87 -9.38
N PRO A 125 17.42 10.53 -9.18
CA PRO A 125 18.28 11.12 -10.20
C PRO A 125 18.87 10.07 -11.15
N LYS A 126 19.42 10.51 -12.29
CA LYS A 126 19.93 9.61 -13.34
C LYS A 126 20.88 8.54 -12.77
N GLY A 127 20.65 7.28 -13.13
CA GLY A 127 21.41 6.12 -12.65
C GLY A 127 21.03 5.61 -11.25
N LYS A 128 20.07 6.23 -10.57
CA LYS A 128 19.59 5.83 -9.24
C LYS A 128 18.10 5.49 -9.22
N MET A 129 17.73 4.68 -8.24
CA MET A 129 16.36 4.49 -7.81
C MET A 129 16.11 5.31 -6.55
N THR A 130 15.02 6.06 -6.53
CA THR A 130 14.54 6.80 -5.36
C THR A 130 13.29 6.13 -4.83
N VAL A 131 13.25 5.89 -3.52
CA VAL A 131 12.04 5.41 -2.84
C VAL A 131 11.61 6.47 -1.84
N SER A 132 10.33 6.86 -1.91
CA SER A 132 9.68 7.73 -0.94
C SER A 132 8.64 6.91 -0.17
N TYR A 133 8.75 6.88 1.15
CA TYR A 133 7.90 6.11 2.05
C TYR A 133 7.12 7.05 2.95
N ARG A 134 5.79 6.99 2.89
CA ARG A 134 4.91 7.77 3.77
C ARG A 134 4.78 7.04 5.10
N THR A 135 5.21 7.70 6.18
CA THR A 135 4.99 7.15 7.53
C THR A 135 3.52 7.29 7.92
N PHE A 136 3.16 6.63 9.02
CA PHE A 136 1.79 6.60 9.51
C PHE A 136 1.28 8.00 9.87
N MET A 137 -0.03 8.22 9.66
CA MET A 137 -0.71 9.49 9.90
C MET A 137 0.01 10.67 9.23
N THR A 138 0.09 11.82 9.89
CA THR A 138 0.77 13.02 9.37
C THR A 138 2.28 12.99 9.65
N GLY A 139 2.87 11.81 9.79
CA GLY A 139 4.31 11.67 9.98
C GLY A 139 5.12 12.12 8.75
N PRO A 140 6.45 12.24 8.88
CA PRO A 140 7.31 12.66 7.78
C PRO A 140 7.32 11.64 6.64
N VAL A 141 7.57 12.11 5.41
CA VAL A 141 7.92 11.24 4.30
C VAL A 141 9.41 10.92 4.39
N LEU A 142 9.75 9.65 4.51
CA LEU A 142 11.12 9.17 4.46
C LEU A 142 11.52 8.99 2.99
N LYS A 143 12.75 9.36 2.64
CA LYS A 143 13.26 9.22 1.29
C LYS A 143 14.67 8.64 1.34
N TYR A 144 14.96 7.68 0.48
CA TYR A 144 16.31 7.21 0.25
C TYR A 144 16.55 6.97 -1.24
N GLU A 145 17.83 6.98 -1.61
CA GLU A 145 18.29 6.69 -2.96
C GLU A 145 19.24 5.50 -2.91
N GLU A 146 19.14 4.62 -3.90
CA GLU A 146 20.12 3.56 -4.12
C GLU A 146 20.54 3.50 -5.60
N PRO A 147 21.74 2.98 -5.92
CA PRO A 147 22.10 2.70 -7.30
C PRO A 147 21.04 1.83 -7.98
N MET A 148 20.79 2.06 -9.26
CA MET A 148 19.85 1.22 -10.02
C MET A 148 20.24 -0.26 -9.91
N PRO A 149 19.35 -1.14 -9.41
CA PRO A 149 19.67 -2.54 -9.23
C PRO A 149 19.81 -3.24 -10.58
N THR A 150 20.81 -4.11 -10.69
CA THR A 150 20.93 -5.03 -11.83
C THR A 150 20.40 -6.40 -11.42
N PHE A 151 19.41 -6.89 -12.16
CA PHE A 151 18.82 -8.20 -11.92
C PHE A 151 19.38 -9.22 -12.92
N LYS A 152 19.90 -10.34 -12.41
CA LYS A 152 20.33 -11.46 -13.23
C LYS A 152 19.12 -12.36 -13.51
N TRP A 153 18.38 -12.03 -14.56
CA TRP A 153 17.21 -12.81 -15.00
C TRP A 153 17.64 -14.05 -15.77
N GLU A 154 17.10 -15.20 -15.38
CA GLU A 154 17.14 -16.45 -16.14
C GLU A 154 15.83 -16.58 -16.91
N LEU A 155 15.92 -16.69 -18.24
CA LEU A 155 14.75 -16.87 -19.10
C LEU A 155 14.36 -18.34 -19.15
N LEU A 156 13.09 -18.64 -18.86
CA LEU A 156 12.56 -20.01 -18.88
C LEU A 156 11.73 -20.27 -20.13
N SER A 157 11.50 -21.55 -20.43
CA SER A 157 10.71 -21.99 -21.60
C SER A 157 9.21 -21.87 -21.38
N ASP A 158 8.73 -21.69 -20.14
CA ASP A 158 7.31 -21.49 -19.85
C ASP A 158 6.75 -20.27 -20.62
N ARG A 159 5.55 -20.43 -21.15
CA ARG A 159 4.79 -19.39 -21.87
C ARG A 159 3.39 -19.27 -21.29
N LYS A 160 2.83 -18.06 -21.31
CA LYS A 160 1.41 -17.84 -21.02
C LYS A 160 0.89 -16.61 -21.75
N THR A 161 -0.39 -16.57 -22.03
CA THR A 161 -1.05 -15.39 -22.61
C THR A 161 -1.61 -14.51 -21.48
N LEU A 162 -1.22 -13.23 -21.45
CA LEU A 162 -1.81 -12.22 -20.56
C LEU A 162 -2.36 -11.07 -21.39
N LEU A 163 -3.64 -10.73 -21.23
CA LEU A 163 -4.27 -9.62 -21.97
C LEU A 163 -4.01 -9.72 -23.50
N ASN A 164 -4.03 -10.95 -24.03
CA ASN A 164 -3.71 -11.30 -25.43
C ASN A 164 -2.24 -11.15 -25.87
N TYR A 165 -1.31 -10.83 -24.97
CA TYR A 165 0.12 -10.83 -25.25
C TYR A 165 0.77 -12.17 -24.91
N GLN A 166 1.69 -12.63 -25.75
CA GLN A 166 2.50 -13.81 -25.49
C GLN A 166 3.62 -13.45 -24.51
N CYS A 167 3.55 -13.98 -23.30
CA CYS A 167 4.54 -13.74 -22.26
C CYS A 167 5.48 -14.94 -22.07
N GLN A 168 6.75 -14.63 -21.82
CA GLN A 168 7.77 -15.56 -21.37
C GLN A 168 8.03 -15.37 -19.87
N LYS A 169 8.28 -16.48 -19.18
CA LYS A 169 8.68 -16.49 -17.78
C LYS A 169 10.17 -16.17 -17.64
N ALA A 170 10.51 -15.35 -16.66
CA ALA A 170 11.87 -15.12 -16.19
C ALA A 170 11.93 -15.25 -14.67
N VAL A 171 13.06 -15.73 -14.15
CA VAL A 171 13.29 -15.90 -12.71
C VAL A 171 14.57 -15.19 -12.31
N CYS A 172 14.59 -14.54 -11.16
CA CYS A 172 15.84 -14.08 -10.55
C CYS A 172 15.79 -14.23 -9.03
N THR A 173 16.96 -14.32 -8.41
CA THR A 173 17.12 -14.21 -6.96
C THR A 173 17.74 -12.88 -6.62
N PHE A 174 17.06 -12.10 -5.78
CA PHE A 174 17.53 -10.78 -5.35
C PHE A 174 17.23 -10.59 -3.86
N ARG A 175 18.22 -10.11 -3.10
CA ARG A 175 18.11 -9.83 -1.64
C ARG A 175 17.42 -10.95 -0.84
N GLY A 176 17.78 -12.21 -1.13
CA GLY A 176 17.27 -13.39 -0.42
C GLY A 176 15.85 -13.82 -0.81
N ARG A 177 15.28 -13.28 -1.89
CA ARG A 177 13.96 -13.67 -2.41
C ARG A 177 14.07 -14.09 -3.87
N THR A 178 13.24 -15.05 -4.27
CA THR A 178 13.08 -15.46 -5.67
C THR A 178 11.89 -14.73 -6.27
N TYR A 179 12.11 -14.03 -7.37
CA TYR A 179 11.10 -13.30 -8.12
C TYR A 179 10.84 -14.00 -9.45
N ILE A 180 9.56 -14.11 -9.81
CA ILE A 180 9.13 -14.60 -11.12
C ILE A 180 8.50 -13.41 -11.85
N ALA A 181 9.00 -13.10 -13.04
CA ALA A 181 8.42 -12.13 -13.94
C ALA A 181 7.82 -12.84 -15.16
N TRP A 182 6.70 -12.33 -15.64
CA TRP A 182 6.14 -12.70 -16.94
C TRP A 182 6.17 -11.46 -17.81
N PHE A 183 6.94 -11.49 -18.89
CA PHE A 183 7.19 -10.33 -19.76
C PHE A 183 6.88 -10.68 -21.22
N THR A 184 6.52 -9.68 -22.03
CA THR A 184 6.32 -9.84 -23.47
C THR A 184 7.31 -8.95 -24.23
N PRO A 185 7.97 -9.47 -25.29
CA PRO A 185 8.79 -8.64 -26.17
C PRO A 185 7.95 -7.76 -27.13
N GLU A 186 6.64 -7.98 -27.21
CA GLU A 186 5.72 -7.21 -28.08
C GLU A 186 5.55 -5.76 -27.60
N ILE A 187 5.87 -5.49 -26.33
CA ILE A 187 5.91 -4.15 -25.76
C ILE A 187 7.36 -3.90 -25.31
N PRO A 188 8.23 -3.40 -26.20
CA PRO A 188 9.67 -3.29 -25.94
C PRO A 188 9.98 -2.06 -25.08
N LEU A 189 9.48 -2.03 -23.84
CA LEU A 189 9.82 -1.02 -22.84
C LEU A 189 11.07 -1.49 -22.07
N SER A 190 12.07 -0.62 -21.95
CA SER A 190 13.33 -0.87 -21.23
C SER A 190 13.63 0.21 -20.23
#